data_AF-A0A7J3XU23-F1
#
_entry.id   AF-A0A7J3XU23-F1
#
_cell.length_a   1.000
_cell.length_b   1.000
_cell.length_c   1.000
_cell.angle_alpha   90.00
_cell.angle_beta   90.00
_cell.angle_gamma   90.00
#
_symmetry.space_group_name_H-M   'P 1'
#
loop_
_entity.id
_entity.type
_entity.pdbx_description
1 polymer ?
#
loop_
_entity_poly.entity_id
_entity_poly.type
_entity_poly.pdbx_seq_one_letter_code
_entity_poly.pdbx_strand_id
1 'polypeptide(L)'
;MVEVDEFWETLALRLEEAVKRRVEKALPRGVLRDLQLTVSVEEDEGGGVSLTVEAELQAHPGVKKDVNAVVEEAVAEAFKEVEGELLKRGLRPVAERGV
;
A
#
# COMPACT_ATOMS: atom_id res chain seq x y z
N MET A 1 -22.21 16.81 -1.47
CA MET A 1 -21.40 15.84 -2.22
C MET A 1 -19.95 16.24 -2.01
N VAL A 2 -19.34 15.82 -0.90
CA VAL A 2 -17.96 16.19 -0.51
C VAL A 2 -17.22 15.02 0.17
N GLU A 3 -17.93 14.00 0.67
CA GLU A 3 -17.34 12.98 1.56
C GLU A 3 -16.66 11.78 0.87
N VAL A 4 -16.85 11.58 -0.43
CA VAL A 4 -16.35 10.37 -1.13
C VAL A 4 -14.86 10.51 -1.45
N ASP A 5 -14.44 11.64 -2.04
CA ASP A 5 -13.03 11.88 -2.36
C ASP A 5 -12.14 11.94 -1.11
N GLU A 6 -12.59 12.59 -0.02
CA GLU A 6 -11.83 12.66 1.23
C GLU A 6 -11.58 11.28 1.85
N PHE A 7 -12.54 10.35 1.71
CA PHE A 7 -12.35 8.99 2.21
C PHE A 7 -11.29 8.24 1.43
N TRP A 8 -11.36 8.25 0.11
CA TRP A 8 -10.39 7.54 -0.74
C TRP A 8 -8.99 8.11 -0.61
N GLU A 9 -8.87 9.44 -0.57
CA GLU A 9 -7.59 10.11 -0.32
C GLU A 9 -7.00 9.72 1.05
N THR A 10 -7.84 9.73 2.10
CA THR A 10 -7.41 9.31 3.45
C THR A 10 -6.97 7.84 3.47
N LEU A 11 -7.69 6.98 2.76
CA LEU A 11 -7.40 5.54 2.68
C LEU A 11 -6.07 5.29 1.97
N ALA A 12 -5.85 5.98 0.85
CA ALA A 12 -4.61 5.93 0.08
C ALA A 12 -3.42 6.40 0.92
N LEU A 13 -3.56 7.56 1.59
CA LEU A 13 -2.51 8.12 2.43
C LEU A 13 -2.17 7.20 3.61
N ARG A 14 -3.18 6.59 4.25
CA ARG A 14 -2.97 5.59 5.31
C ARG A 14 -2.24 4.34 4.80
N LEU A 15 -2.60 3.85 3.63
CA LEU A 15 -1.97 2.67 3.04
C LEU A 15 -0.50 2.99 2.72
N GLU A 16 -0.22 4.14 2.12
CA GLU A 16 1.13 4.62 1.84
C GLU A 16 1.98 4.73 3.12
N GLU A 17 1.46 5.41 4.16
CA GLU A 17 2.15 5.56 5.44
C GLU A 17 2.39 4.21 6.12
N ALA A 18 1.42 3.30 6.06
CA ALA A 18 1.53 1.96 6.64
C ALA A 18 2.62 1.13 5.95
N VAL A 19 2.68 1.15 4.62
CA VAL A 19 3.73 0.48 3.84
C VAL A 19 5.08 1.10 4.14
N LYS A 20 5.21 2.43 4.02
CA LYS A 20 6.46 3.15 4.27
C LYS A 20 7.03 2.86 5.66
N ARG A 21 6.19 2.97 6.70
CA ARG A 21 6.60 2.70 8.08
C ARG A 21 7.07 1.27 8.30
N ARG A 22 6.46 0.29 7.63
CA ARG A 22 6.86 -1.12 7.71
C ARG A 22 8.18 -1.36 6.99
N VAL A 23 8.34 -0.83 5.78
CA VAL A 23 9.56 -0.92 5.00
C VAL A 23 10.74 -0.29 5.75
N GLU A 24 10.56 0.91 6.31
CA GLU A 24 11.58 1.60 7.12
C GLU A 24 11.95 0.85 8.41
N LYS A 25 11.02 0.09 9.01
CA LYS A 25 11.31 -0.77 10.16
C LYS A 25 12.04 -2.05 9.77
N ALA A 26 11.69 -2.61 8.62
CA ALA A 26 12.23 -3.87 8.14
C ALA A 26 13.63 -3.71 7.51
N LEU A 27 14.00 -2.50 7.08
CA LEU A 27 15.28 -2.19 6.47
C LEU A 27 16.15 -1.32 7.40
N PRO A 28 17.46 -1.60 7.49
CA PRO A 28 18.38 -0.72 8.21
C PRO A 28 18.40 0.70 7.63
N ARG A 29 18.65 1.70 8.48
CA ARG A 29 18.83 3.08 8.03
C ARG A 29 19.93 3.18 6.98
N GLY A 30 19.65 3.87 5.87
CA GLY A 30 20.59 4.08 4.75
C GLY A 30 20.63 2.94 3.73
N VAL A 31 19.81 1.88 3.88
CA VAL A 31 19.65 0.83 2.87
C VAL A 31 18.81 1.28 1.69
N LEU A 32 17.74 2.03 1.97
CA LEU A 32 16.92 2.70 0.96
C LEU A 32 17.55 4.02 0.57
N ARG A 33 17.81 4.17 -0.73
CA ARG A 33 18.15 5.47 -1.34
C ARG A 33 16.89 6.23 -1.69
N ASP A 34 15.94 5.52 -2.27
CA ASP A 34 14.67 6.09 -2.72
C ASP A 34 13.56 5.04 -2.62
N LEU A 35 12.39 5.48 -2.17
CA LEU A 35 11.16 4.68 -2.12
C LEU A 35 10.03 5.57 -2.60
N GLN A 36 9.49 5.24 -3.76
CA GLN A 36 8.31 5.86 -4.32
C GLN A 36 7.14 4.87 -4.23
N LEU A 37 6.04 5.32 -3.65
CA LEU A 37 4.81 4.56 -3.51
C LEU A 37 3.73 5.29 -4.27
N THR A 38 2.95 4.57 -5.05
CA THR A 38 1.75 5.08 -5.72
C THR A 38 0.59 4.18 -5.32
N VAL A 39 -0.46 4.79 -4.76
CA VAL A 39 -1.67 4.08 -4.35
C VAL A 39 -2.82 4.55 -5.22
N SER A 40 -3.44 3.60 -5.91
CA SER A 40 -4.60 3.84 -6.76
C SER A 40 -5.80 3.11 -6.15
N VAL A 41 -6.92 3.82 -6.03
CA VAL A 41 -8.18 3.27 -5.56
C VAL A 41 -9.22 3.43 -6.65
N GLU A 42 -9.82 2.31 -7.06
CA GLU A 42 -10.84 2.29 -8.10
C GLU A 42 -12.09 1.62 -7.52
N GLU A 43 -13.23 2.32 -7.56
CA GLU A 43 -14.53 1.74 -7.21
C GLU A 43 -15.24 1.33 -8.51
N ASP A 44 -15.70 0.09 -8.59
CA ASP A 44 -16.49 -0.40 -9.70
C ASP A 44 -17.99 -0.07 -9.54
N GLU A 45 -18.74 -0.13 -10.64
CA GLU A 45 -20.19 0.15 -10.66
C GLU A 45 -21.02 -0.83 -9.79
N GLY A 46 -20.42 -1.93 -9.32
CA GLY A 46 -21.01 -2.92 -8.42
C GLY A 46 -20.66 -2.71 -6.93
N GLY A 47 -19.93 -1.67 -6.58
CA GLY A 47 -19.47 -1.37 -5.21
C GLY A 47 -18.28 -2.23 -4.75
N GLY A 48 -17.60 -2.88 -5.70
CA GLY A 48 -16.28 -3.45 -5.46
C GLY A 48 -15.22 -2.36 -5.48
N VAL A 49 -14.20 -2.52 -4.64
CA VAL A 49 -13.11 -1.56 -4.49
C VAL A 49 -11.81 -2.27 -4.81
N SER A 50 -11.17 -1.88 -5.90
CA SER A 50 -9.83 -2.29 -6.28
C SER A 50 -8.83 -1.33 -5.67
N LEU A 51 -7.84 -1.89 -4.98
CA LEU A 51 -6.74 -1.16 -4.37
C LEU A 51 -5.45 -1.66 -4.99
N THR A 52 -4.70 -0.77 -5.62
CA THR A 52 -3.43 -1.08 -6.27
C THR A 52 -2.33 -0.28 -5.61
N VAL A 53 -1.26 -0.95 -5.19
CA VAL A 53 -0.07 -0.32 -4.63
C VAL A 53 1.10 -0.64 -5.52
N GLU A 54 1.66 0.38 -6.15
CA GLU A 54 2.88 0.29 -6.92
C GLU A 54 4.02 0.85 -6.07
N ALA A 55 5.11 0.09 -5.99
CA ALA A 55 6.28 0.46 -5.20
C ALA A 55 7.53 0.40 -6.06
N GLU A 56 8.14 1.56 -6.29
CA GLU A 56 9.44 1.69 -6.93
C GLU A 56 10.49 1.95 -5.87
N LEU A 57 11.50 1.08 -5.81
CA LEU A 57 12.51 1.11 -4.77
C LEU A 57 13.92 1.14 -5.37
N GLN A 58 14.77 2.00 -4.81
CA GLN A 58 16.20 1.98 -5.06
C GLN A 58 16.97 1.69 -3.77
N ALA A 59 17.59 0.51 -3.71
CA ALA A 59 18.42 0.11 -2.59
C ALA A 59 19.92 0.34 -2.87
N HIS A 60 20.71 0.46 -1.81
CA HIS A 60 22.16 0.50 -1.95
C HIS A 60 22.68 -0.83 -2.54
N PRO A 61 23.62 -0.83 -3.50
CA PRO A 61 24.12 -2.06 -4.14
C PRO A 61 24.86 -3.03 -3.19
N GLY A 62 25.12 -2.61 -1.95
CA GLY A 62 25.73 -3.45 -0.90
C GLY A 62 24.72 -4.25 -0.08
N VAL A 63 23.43 -4.13 -0.37
CA VAL A 63 22.35 -4.77 0.38
C VAL A 63 22.24 -6.23 -0.04
N LYS A 64 22.39 -7.14 0.92
CA LYS A 64 22.25 -8.60 0.72
C LYS A 64 20.84 -9.13 1.02
N LYS A 65 19.94 -8.24 1.47
CA LYS A 65 18.57 -8.59 1.80
C LYS A 65 17.71 -8.44 0.55
N ASP A 66 16.76 -9.35 0.36
CA ASP A 66 15.75 -9.21 -0.68
C ASP A 66 14.81 -8.06 -0.29
N VAL A 67 14.97 -6.92 -0.95
CA VAL A 67 14.21 -5.71 -0.62
C VAL A 67 12.82 -5.78 -1.22
N ASN A 68 12.65 -6.48 -2.35
CA ASN A 68 11.35 -6.67 -2.99
C ASN A 68 10.44 -7.50 -2.07
N ALA A 69 10.95 -8.62 -1.53
CA ALA A 69 10.19 -9.43 -0.58
C ALA A 69 9.76 -8.64 0.68
N VAL A 70 10.60 -7.73 1.16
CA VAL A 70 10.26 -6.86 2.30
C VAL A 70 9.13 -5.88 1.96
N VAL A 71 9.16 -5.31 0.76
CA VAL A 71 8.10 -4.40 0.30
C VAL A 71 6.80 -5.18 0.09
N GLU A 72 6.84 -6.34 -0.57
CA GLU A 72 5.66 -7.19 -0.77
C GLU A 72 5.00 -7.58 0.56
N GLU A 73 5.79 -7.98 1.56
CA GLU A 73 5.28 -8.30 2.90
C GLU A 73 4.67 -7.06 3.56
N ALA A 74 5.33 -5.90 3.46
CA ALA A 74 4.84 -4.65 4.01
C ALA A 74 3.51 -4.21 3.38
N VAL A 75 3.40 -4.35 2.05
CA VAL A 75 2.18 -4.10 1.27
C VAL A 75 1.09 -5.05 1.72
N ALA A 76 1.33 -6.36 1.73
CA ALA A 76 0.33 -7.36 2.13
C ALA A 76 -0.22 -7.13 3.54
N GLU A 77 0.63 -6.73 4.49
CA GLU A 77 0.21 -6.39 5.85
C GLU A 77 -0.57 -5.07 5.92
N ALA A 78 -0.19 -4.05 5.14
CA ALA A 78 -0.92 -2.79 5.07
C ALA A 78 -2.32 -2.99 4.46
N PHE A 79 -2.43 -3.83 3.43
CA PHE A 79 -3.72 -4.18 2.82
C PHE A 79 -4.69 -4.78 3.83
N LYS A 80 -4.24 -5.68 4.72
CA LYS A 80 -5.11 -6.28 5.75
C LYS A 80 -5.71 -5.23 6.70
N GLU A 81 -4.96 -4.18 7.04
CA GLU A 81 -5.47 -3.10 7.90
C GLU A 81 -6.59 -2.31 7.20
N VAL A 82 -6.39 -2.02 5.91
CA VAL A 82 -7.32 -1.25 5.09
C VAL A 82 -8.56 -2.06 4.69
N GLU A 83 -8.39 -3.35 4.42
CA GLU A 83 -9.47 -4.30 4.15
C GLU A 83 -10.51 -4.29 5.29
N GLY A 84 -10.03 -4.26 6.54
CA GLY A 84 -10.88 -4.16 7.72
C GLY A 84 -11.68 -2.85 7.80
N GLU A 85 -11.19 -1.75 7.25
CA GLU A 85 -11.93 -0.48 7.21
C GLU A 85 -12.97 -0.46 6.07
N LEU A 86 -12.63 -1.02 4.91
CA LEU A 86 -13.56 -1.18 3.79
C LEU A 86 -14.76 -2.06 4.18
N LEU A 87 -14.50 -3.21 4.82
CA LEU A 87 -15.55 -4.12 5.27
C LEU A 87 -16.48 -3.48 6.30
N LYS A 88 -15.95 -2.64 7.21
CA LYS A 88 -16.78 -1.89 8.18
C LYS A 88 -17.74 -0.90 7.50
N ARG A 89 -17.40 -0.42 6.30
CA ARG A 89 -18.25 0.45 5.48
C ARG A 89 -19.14 -0.32 4.51
N GLY A 90 -19.08 -1.65 4.49
CA GLY A 90 -19.86 -2.50 3.59
C GLY A 90 -19.30 -2.60 2.17
N LEU A 91 -18.09 -2.08 1.94
CA LEU A 91 -17.39 -2.14 0.66
C LEU A 91 -16.68 -3.48 0.51
N ARG A 92 -16.62 -4.00 -0.72
CA ARG A 92 -15.98 -5.30 -1.01
C ARG A 92 -14.62 -5.08 -1.66
N PRO A 93 -13.51 -5.34 -0.96
CA PRO A 93 -12.20 -5.24 -1.56
C PRO A 93 -12.01 -6.34 -2.62
N VAL A 94 -11.64 -5.95 -3.83
CA VAL A 94 -11.24 -6.84 -4.92
C VAL A 94 -9.72 -6.73 -5.03
N ALA A 95 -9.01 -7.69 -4.42
CA ALA A 95 -7.54 -7.69 -4.46
C ALA A 95 -7.05 -8.29 -5.79
N GLU A 96 -6.88 -7.46 -6.82
CA GLU A 96 -6.09 -7.86 -7.98
C GLU A 96 -4.60 -7.75 -7.63
N ARG A 97 -3.93 -8.90 -7.49
CA ARG A 97 -2.48 -8.97 -7.31
C ARG A 97 -1.81 -8.80 -8.67
N GLY A 98 -1.55 -7.57 -9.08
CA GLY A 98 -0.58 -7.27 -10.15
C GLY A 98 0.82 -7.50 -9.61
N VAL A 99 1.53 -8.50 -10.14
CA VAL A 99 2.95 -8.78 -9.91
C VAL A 99 3.74 -8.35 -11.13
#